data_AF-A0A5N5IS97-F1
#
_entry.id   AF-A0A5N5IS97-F1
#
_cell.length_a   1.000
_cell.length_b   1.000
_cell.length_c   1.000
_cell.angle_alpha   90.00
_cell.angle_beta   90.00
_cell.angle_gamma   90.00
#
_symmetry.space_group_name_H-M   'P 1'
#
loop_
_entity.id
_entity.type
_entity.pdbx_description
1 polymer ?
#
loop_
_entity_poly.entity_id
_entity_poly.type
_entity_poly.pdbx_seq_one_letter_code
_entity_poly.pdbx_strand_id
1 'polypeptide(L)'
;MNLRAFTAERLNFHSWIKGSVNDVLVPIEAYHLYDPFGRRIKHETRFQYDRIPAVVELCIQAGVEIPEYPSRRRTKPIRMIGRKVIDRGGLIEEPQPGISANPSSLIDLDTHGACGRFPPPPPSDIPKIAQETMDAYETVKLGVTKLMDRYTVKACGYCSEVHVGPWGHNAKLCGEFKHQWRDGKHGWQDATVDEVFPPNYVWHVEDPKGPPLKGGALKKFYGKAPAVVEVCLQAGAQIPEKYKPMMRLDIVVPESEEAQLVA
;
A
#
# COMPACT_ATOMS: atom_id res chain seq x y z
N MET A 1 5.89 -53.21 18.05
CA MET A 1 5.22 -51.93 17.75
C MET A 1 6.29 -50.90 17.41
N ASN A 2 6.51 -50.63 16.13
CA ASN A 2 7.43 -49.57 15.68
C ASN A 2 6.60 -48.32 15.36
N LEU A 3 6.56 -47.37 16.29
CA LEU A 3 6.07 -46.02 16.03
C LEU A 3 7.15 -45.26 15.27
N ARG A 4 7.13 -45.34 13.94
CA ARG A 4 7.81 -44.34 13.11
C ARG A 4 7.01 -43.05 13.21
N ALA A 5 7.57 -42.08 13.93
CA ALA A 5 7.12 -40.70 13.86
C ALA A 5 7.31 -40.23 12.40
N PHE A 6 6.21 -40.02 11.69
CA PHE A 6 6.23 -39.26 10.45
C PHE A 6 6.51 -37.81 10.82
N THR A 7 7.76 -37.39 10.72
CA THR A 7 8.10 -35.98 10.61
C THR A 7 7.43 -35.47 9.35
N ALA A 8 6.35 -34.71 9.49
CA ALA A 8 5.69 -34.06 8.38
C ALA A 8 6.68 -33.07 7.75
N GLU A 9 7.23 -33.45 6.60
CA GLU A 9 7.93 -32.52 5.72
C GLU A 9 6.97 -31.37 5.42
N ARG A 10 7.27 -30.17 5.93
CA ARG A 10 6.64 -28.94 5.40
C ARG A 10 7.19 -28.74 4.00
N LEU A 11 6.61 -29.44 3.04
CA LEU A 11 6.74 -29.14 1.63
C LEU A 11 6.24 -27.70 1.44
N ASN A 12 6.96 -26.88 0.67
CA ASN A 12 6.70 -25.45 0.44
C ASN A 12 5.38 -25.18 -0.32
N PHE A 13 4.27 -25.75 0.13
CA PHE A 13 2.95 -25.56 -0.44
C PHE A 13 2.24 -24.42 0.27
N HIS A 14 1.71 -23.50 -0.51
CA HIS A 14 0.83 -22.45 0.00
C HIS A 14 -0.54 -23.05 0.33
N SER A 15 -1.08 -22.69 1.49
CA SER A 15 -2.50 -22.86 1.78
C SER A 15 -3.24 -21.70 1.16
N TRP A 16 -3.99 -21.96 0.09
CA TRP A 16 -4.75 -20.93 -0.61
C TRP A 16 -6.05 -20.62 0.14
N ILE A 17 -6.33 -19.32 0.28
CA ILE A 17 -7.56 -18.80 0.86
C ILE A 17 -8.22 -17.81 -0.12
N LYS A 18 -9.46 -17.42 0.16
CA LYS A 18 -10.14 -16.38 -0.62
C LYS A 18 -9.42 -15.03 -0.39
N GLY A 19 -8.92 -14.43 -1.47
CA GLY A 19 -8.30 -13.12 -1.43
C GLY A 19 -9.31 -12.00 -1.15
N SER A 20 -8.80 -10.90 -0.61
CA SER A 20 -9.49 -9.66 -0.28
C SER A 20 -8.92 -8.50 -1.11
N VAL A 21 -9.54 -7.31 -1.00
CA VAL A 21 -8.99 -6.10 -1.61
C VAL A 21 -7.58 -5.78 -1.10
N ASN A 22 -7.27 -6.11 0.16
CA ASN A 22 -5.94 -5.88 0.75
C ASN A 22 -4.84 -6.79 0.15
N ASP A 23 -5.25 -7.91 -0.46
CA ASP A 23 -4.33 -8.79 -1.19
C ASP A 23 -4.07 -8.28 -2.62
N VAL A 24 -4.88 -7.33 -3.11
CA VAL A 24 -4.71 -6.68 -4.42
C VAL A 24 -4.04 -5.31 -4.29
N LEU A 25 -4.52 -4.50 -3.36
CA LEU A 25 -4.00 -3.18 -3.00
C LEU A 25 -3.39 -3.26 -1.60
N VAL A 26 -2.07 -3.17 -1.52
CA VAL A 26 -1.36 -3.32 -0.23
C VAL A 26 -1.69 -2.11 0.66
N PRO A 27 -2.33 -2.31 1.82
CA PRO A 27 -2.68 -1.22 2.71
C PRO A 27 -1.42 -0.66 3.37
N ILE A 28 -1.18 0.62 3.18
CA ILE A 28 -0.13 1.37 3.88
C ILE A 28 -0.79 2.39 4.77
N GLU A 29 -0.50 2.32 6.06
CA GLU A 29 -1.04 3.23 7.06
C GLU A 29 -0.01 4.27 7.49
N ALA A 30 -0.51 5.43 7.87
CA ALA A 30 0.24 6.48 8.55
C ALA A 30 -0.55 6.96 9.78
N TYR A 31 0.16 7.52 10.75
CA TYR A 31 -0.51 8.26 11.83
C TYR A 31 -1.16 9.52 11.28
N HIS A 32 -2.39 9.78 11.69
CA HIS A 32 -3.01 11.07 11.48
C HIS A 32 -2.37 12.14 12.35
N LEU A 33 -2.06 13.31 11.77
CA LEU A 33 -1.49 14.44 12.49
C LEU A 33 -2.36 15.68 12.31
N TYR A 34 -2.79 16.29 13.42
CA TYR A 34 -3.40 17.62 13.35
C TYR A 34 -2.43 18.65 12.75
N ASP A 35 -1.15 18.59 13.09
CA ASP A 35 -0.12 19.47 12.53
C ASP A 35 1.17 18.69 12.25
N PRO A 36 1.57 18.48 10.98
CA PRO A 36 2.77 17.70 10.65
C PRO A 36 4.07 18.40 11.09
N PHE A 37 4.01 19.68 11.45
CA PHE A 37 5.12 20.44 12.02
C PHE A 37 5.01 20.60 13.55
N GLY A 38 4.00 19.96 14.15
CA GLY A 38 3.71 20.00 15.58
C GLY A 38 4.57 19.02 16.39
N ARG A 39 3.94 18.39 17.40
CA ARG A 39 4.64 17.45 18.28
C ARG A 39 4.90 16.13 17.57
N ARG A 40 6.14 15.64 17.63
CA ARG A 40 6.46 14.30 17.13
C ARG A 40 5.85 13.23 18.04
N ILE A 41 5.11 12.30 17.44
CA ILE A 41 4.53 11.15 18.13
C ILE A 41 5.64 10.35 18.81
N LYS A 42 5.48 10.13 20.13
CA LYS A 42 6.38 9.29 20.93
C LYS A 42 5.83 7.87 21.02
N HIS A 43 6.68 6.91 21.39
CA HIS A 43 6.24 5.53 21.52
C HIS A 43 5.15 5.36 22.58
N GLU A 44 5.24 6.09 23.69
CA GLU A 44 4.31 5.99 24.82
C GLU A 44 2.93 6.57 24.48
N THR A 45 2.89 7.58 23.60
CA THR A 45 1.65 8.26 23.19
C THR A 45 1.07 7.71 21.89
N ARG A 46 1.67 6.68 21.30
CA ARG A 46 1.31 6.21 19.94
C ARG A 46 -0.14 5.76 19.78
N PHE A 47 -0.78 5.32 20.87
CA PHE A 47 -2.17 4.88 20.88
C PHE A 47 -3.18 6.03 21.04
N GLN A 48 -2.69 7.26 21.17
CA GLN A 48 -3.52 8.46 21.22
C GLN A 48 -3.76 9.05 19.82
N TYR A 49 -3.18 8.44 18.79
CA TYR A 49 -3.26 8.88 17.40
C TYR A 49 -3.88 7.76 16.57
N ASP A 50 -4.81 8.13 15.71
CA ASP A 50 -5.39 7.19 14.76
C ASP A 50 -4.39 6.83 13.68
N ARG A 51 -4.54 5.61 13.15
CA ARG A 51 -3.85 5.16 11.94
C ARG A 51 -4.87 5.12 10.81
N ILE A 52 -4.54 5.78 9.72
CA ILE A 52 -5.38 5.87 8.51
C ILE A 52 -4.54 5.57 7.28
N PRO A 53 -5.14 5.24 6.12
CA PRO A 53 -4.38 5.02 4.90
C PRO A 53 -3.46 6.21 4.58
N ALA A 54 -2.19 5.95 4.25
CA ALA A 54 -1.18 6.99 4.06
C ALA A 54 -1.54 7.95 2.91
N VAL A 55 -2.20 7.44 1.87
CA VAL A 55 -2.75 8.26 0.78
C VAL A 55 -3.80 9.25 1.30
N VAL A 56 -4.64 8.81 2.24
CA VAL A 56 -5.70 9.64 2.83
C VAL A 56 -5.10 10.70 3.74
N GLU A 57 -4.15 10.34 4.59
CA GLU A 57 -3.39 11.32 5.39
C GLU A 57 -2.68 12.35 4.49
N LEU A 58 -2.05 11.91 3.40
CA LEU A 58 -1.41 12.81 2.44
C LEU A 58 -2.43 13.79 1.82
N CYS A 59 -3.61 13.30 1.43
CA CYS A 59 -4.70 14.14 0.95
C CYS A 59 -5.20 15.14 2.00
N ILE A 60 -5.33 14.72 3.27
CA ILE A 60 -5.73 15.60 4.38
C ILE A 60 -4.72 16.73 4.56
N GLN A 61 -3.42 16.41 4.58
CA GLN A 61 -2.37 17.43 4.68
C GLN A 61 -2.29 18.32 3.43
N ALA A 62 -2.71 17.79 2.28
CA ALA A 62 -2.83 18.54 1.03
C ALA A 62 -4.06 19.45 0.94
N GLY A 63 -4.98 19.37 1.90
CA GLY A 63 -6.13 20.28 2.01
C GLY A 63 -7.50 19.61 1.94
N VAL A 64 -7.59 18.30 1.73
CA VAL A 64 -8.86 17.57 1.83
C VAL A 64 -9.38 17.65 3.27
N GLU A 65 -10.63 18.03 3.43
CA GLU A 65 -11.27 18.14 4.74
C GLU A 65 -12.09 16.88 5.00
N ILE A 66 -11.70 16.13 6.03
CA ILE A 66 -12.46 15.02 6.59
C ILE A 66 -12.79 15.42 8.02
N PRO A 67 -14.07 15.63 8.39
CA PRO A 67 -14.46 16.13 9.71
C PRO A 67 -13.87 15.31 10.88
N GLU A 68 -13.72 14.01 10.68
CA GLU A 68 -13.19 13.04 11.64
C GLU A 68 -11.66 13.16 11.83
N TYR A 69 -10.97 13.69 10.83
CA TYR A 69 -9.51 13.82 10.79
C TYR A 69 -9.11 15.29 10.51
N PRO A 70 -9.37 16.20 11.45
CA PRO A 70 -9.07 17.61 11.27
C PRO A 70 -7.56 17.85 11.15
N SER A 71 -7.16 18.79 10.29
CA SER A 71 -5.76 19.21 10.18
C SER A 71 -5.65 20.73 10.16
N ARG A 72 -4.60 21.24 10.80
CA ARG A 72 -4.29 22.64 10.97
C ARG A 72 -3.96 23.26 9.61
N ARG A 73 -4.86 24.10 9.10
CA ARG A 73 -4.61 24.92 7.92
C ARG A 73 -3.77 26.14 8.28
N ARG A 74 -2.54 26.19 7.78
CA ARG A 74 -1.61 27.29 8.06
C ARG A 74 -1.69 28.33 6.95
N THR A 75 -2.02 29.56 7.32
CA THR A 75 -2.02 30.72 6.39
C THR A 75 -0.67 31.43 6.35
N LYS A 76 0.14 31.28 7.41
CA LYS A 76 1.50 31.82 7.48
C LYS A 76 2.51 30.70 7.24
N PRO A 77 3.51 30.90 6.36
CA PRO A 77 4.51 29.89 6.09
C PRO A 77 5.39 29.65 7.32
N ILE A 78 5.74 28.39 7.52
CA ILE A 78 6.70 27.97 8.53
C ILE A 78 8.11 28.22 8.01
N ARG A 79 9.02 28.69 8.88
CA ARG A 79 10.45 28.74 8.57
C ARG A 79 11.17 27.64 9.31
N MET A 80 12.05 26.95 8.59
CA MET A 80 12.92 25.92 9.13
C MET A 80 14.34 26.46 9.26
N ILE A 81 14.92 26.36 10.46
CA ILE A 81 16.37 26.54 10.67
C ILE A 81 16.91 25.21 11.19
N GLY A 82 17.56 24.45 10.31
CA GLY A 82 17.94 23.07 10.59
C GLY A 82 16.71 22.22 10.93
N ARG A 83 16.70 21.59 12.11
CA ARG A 83 15.56 20.79 12.62
C ARG A 83 14.55 21.60 13.46
N LYS A 84 14.78 22.90 13.66
CA LYS A 84 13.92 23.75 14.49
C LYS A 84 12.84 24.42 13.63
N VAL A 85 11.60 24.12 13.94
CA VAL A 85 10.41 24.79 13.40
C VAL A 85 10.29 26.16 14.07
N ILE A 86 10.29 27.23 13.27
CA ILE A 86 10.01 28.59 13.73
C ILE A 86 8.60 28.95 13.30
N ASP A 87 7.68 28.87 14.25
CA ASP A 87 6.27 29.19 14.05
C ASP A 87 5.95 30.57 14.63
N ARG A 88 5.49 31.50 13.77
CA ARG A 88 4.98 32.83 14.19
C ARG A 88 3.49 32.82 14.49
N GLY A 89 2.80 31.69 14.32
CA GLY A 89 1.36 31.51 14.49
C GLY A 89 0.93 30.90 15.82
N GLY A 90 1.86 30.72 16.78
CA GLY A 90 1.57 30.17 18.11
C GLY A 90 1.26 28.65 18.13
N LEU A 91 1.29 28.05 19.32
CA LEU A 91 0.70 26.72 19.53
C LEU A 91 -0.82 26.86 19.56
N ILE A 92 -1.50 26.13 18.67
CA ILE A 92 -2.95 25.93 18.74
C ILE A 92 -3.15 24.60 19.46
N GLU A 93 -4.09 24.56 20.42
CA GLU A 93 -4.48 23.29 21.03
C GLU A 93 -5.11 22.40 19.98
N GLU A 94 -4.60 21.18 19.87
CA GLU A 94 -5.18 20.16 19.01
C GLU A 94 -6.61 19.89 19.52
N PRO A 95 -7.63 19.84 18.63
CA PRO A 95 -8.97 19.46 19.05
C PRO A 95 -8.88 18.11 19.77
N GLN A 96 -9.51 18.01 20.96
CA GLN A 96 -9.54 16.72 21.65
C GLN A 96 -10.16 15.66 20.73
N PRO A 97 -9.66 14.41 20.74
CA PRO A 97 -10.28 13.30 20.02
C PRO A 97 -11.73 13.17 20.48
N GLY A 98 -12.64 13.80 19.72
CA GLY A 98 -14.04 13.94 20.07
C GLY A 98 -14.83 12.87 19.35
N ILE A 99 -15.54 12.06 20.13
CA ILE A 99 -16.43 10.95 19.76
C ILE A 99 -17.65 11.47 18.97
N SER A 100 -17.44 12.19 17.86
CA SER A 100 -18.48 12.83 17.07
C SER A 100 -18.24 12.61 15.58
N ALA A 101 -17.90 11.39 15.21
CA ALA A 101 -17.90 10.96 13.81
C ALA A 101 -19.25 10.34 13.47
N ASN A 102 -19.87 10.77 12.38
CA ASN A 102 -20.87 9.93 11.74
C ASN A 102 -20.15 8.68 11.23
N PRO A 103 -20.49 7.46 11.67
CA PRO A 103 -19.74 6.24 11.33
C PRO A 103 -19.71 5.91 9.83
N SER A 104 -20.48 6.62 9.00
CA SER A 104 -20.57 6.42 7.56
C SER A 104 -19.33 6.86 6.78
N SER A 105 -18.61 7.91 7.19
CA SER A 105 -17.41 8.42 6.48
C SER A 105 -16.19 7.50 6.68
N LEU A 106 -16.12 6.83 7.84
CA LEU A 106 -15.05 5.90 8.17
C LEU A 106 -15.22 4.54 7.47
N ILE A 107 -16.44 4.18 7.06
CA ILE A 107 -16.70 2.89 6.42
C ILE A 107 -15.97 2.77 5.08
N ASP A 108 -15.82 3.88 4.36
CA ASP A 108 -15.13 3.90 3.06
C ASP A 108 -13.61 3.72 3.20
N LEU A 109 -13.07 3.99 4.38
CA LEU A 109 -11.64 3.80 4.71
C LEU A 109 -11.35 2.39 5.23
N ASP A 110 -12.34 1.72 5.81
CA ASP A 110 -12.19 0.33 6.21
C ASP A 110 -12.19 -0.54 4.95
N THR A 111 -11.12 -1.28 4.73
CA THR A 111 -11.04 -2.28 3.65
C THR A 111 -11.44 -3.68 4.15
N HIS A 112 -11.54 -3.89 5.45
CA HIS A 112 -11.98 -5.15 6.02
C HIS A 112 -13.46 -5.38 5.68
N GLY A 113 -13.78 -6.62 5.29
CA GLY A 113 -15.14 -7.00 4.91
C GLY A 113 -15.69 -6.27 3.68
N ALA A 114 -14.89 -5.51 2.91
CA ALA A 114 -15.35 -4.81 1.71
C ALA A 114 -16.03 -5.77 0.71
N CYS A 115 -15.47 -6.96 0.50
CA CYS A 115 -16.07 -7.99 -0.36
C CYS A 115 -17.43 -8.53 0.13
N GLY A 116 -17.81 -8.30 1.39
CA GLY A 116 -19.13 -8.67 1.93
C GLY A 116 -20.15 -7.53 1.90
N ARG A 117 -19.69 -6.28 1.68
CA ARG A 117 -20.55 -5.09 1.65
C ARG A 117 -21.17 -4.83 0.28
N PHE A 118 -20.45 -5.18 -0.79
CA PHE A 118 -20.90 -4.95 -2.16
C PHE A 118 -21.27 -6.28 -2.82
N PRO A 119 -22.50 -6.41 -3.40
CA PRO A 119 -22.86 -7.59 -4.16
C PRO A 119 -22.00 -7.68 -5.44
N PRO A 120 -21.77 -8.90 -5.96
CA PRO A 120 -21.11 -9.06 -7.26
C PRO A 120 -21.86 -8.29 -8.36
N PRO A 121 -21.15 -7.56 -9.24
CA PRO A 121 -21.80 -6.85 -10.33
C PRO A 121 -22.38 -7.82 -11.38
N PRO A 122 -23.37 -7.38 -12.17
CA PRO A 122 -23.83 -8.13 -13.33
C PRO A 122 -22.67 -8.42 -14.31
N PRO A 123 -22.66 -9.58 -14.99
CA PRO A 123 -21.57 -9.94 -15.92
C PRO A 123 -21.33 -8.92 -17.04
N SER A 124 -22.38 -8.21 -17.48
CA SER A 124 -22.30 -7.15 -18.49
C SER A 124 -21.47 -5.95 -18.05
N ASP A 125 -21.40 -5.69 -16.74
CA ASP A 125 -20.81 -4.49 -16.18
C ASP A 125 -19.34 -4.70 -15.80
N ILE A 126 -18.91 -5.97 -15.71
CA ILE A 126 -17.54 -6.35 -15.30
C ILE A 126 -16.45 -5.64 -16.12
N PRO A 127 -16.48 -5.63 -17.47
CA PRO A 127 -15.43 -4.98 -18.25
C PRO A 127 -15.37 -3.46 -18.01
N LYS A 128 -16.54 -2.83 -17.85
CA LYS A 128 -16.63 -1.39 -17.56
C LYS A 128 -16.05 -1.07 -16.18
N ILE A 129 -16.44 -1.82 -15.15
CA ILE A 129 -15.93 -1.66 -13.78
C ILE A 129 -14.41 -1.89 -13.74
N ALA A 130 -13.92 -2.89 -14.48
CA ALA A 130 -12.49 -3.18 -14.59
C ALA A 130 -11.72 -2.02 -15.21
N GLN A 131 -12.25 -1.41 -16.28
CA GLN A 131 -11.64 -0.22 -16.89
C GLN A 131 -11.64 0.97 -15.93
N GLU A 132 -12.77 1.27 -15.29
CA GLU A 132 -12.88 2.36 -14.31
C GLU A 132 -11.92 2.15 -13.11
N THR A 133 -11.75 0.90 -12.67
CA THR A 133 -10.81 0.54 -11.59
C THR A 133 -9.36 0.77 -12.02
N MET A 134 -9.00 0.40 -13.25
CA MET A 134 -7.68 0.62 -13.81
C MET A 134 -7.36 2.12 -13.95
N ASP A 135 -8.29 2.89 -14.49
CA ASP A 135 -8.16 4.34 -14.65
C ASP A 135 -8.04 5.05 -13.29
N ALA A 136 -8.82 4.60 -12.29
CA ALA A 136 -8.72 5.10 -10.92
C ALA A 136 -7.36 4.79 -10.28
N TYR A 137 -6.86 3.56 -10.46
CA TYR A 137 -5.54 3.17 -9.96
C TYR A 137 -4.42 4.04 -10.53
N GLU A 138 -4.43 4.30 -11.83
CA GLU A 138 -3.46 5.20 -12.48
C GLU A 138 -3.60 6.65 -12.01
N THR A 139 -4.84 7.12 -11.87
CA THR A 139 -5.15 8.47 -11.39
C THR A 139 -4.63 8.68 -9.97
N VAL A 140 -4.86 7.73 -9.06
CA VAL A 140 -4.36 7.80 -7.68
C VAL A 140 -2.84 7.80 -7.68
N LYS A 141 -2.18 6.88 -8.42
CA LYS A 141 -0.71 6.84 -8.48
C LYS A 141 -0.12 8.16 -8.98
N LEU A 142 -0.70 8.76 -10.02
CA LEU A 142 -0.29 10.06 -10.55
C LEU A 142 -0.54 11.20 -9.55
N GLY A 143 -1.69 11.20 -8.88
CA GLY A 143 -2.04 12.18 -7.86
C GLY A 143 -1.09 12.16 -6.68
N VAL A 144 -0.79 10.97 -6.13
CA VAL A 144 0.19 10.77 -5.06
C VAL A 144 1.56 11.29 -5.49
N THR A 145 2.01 10.96 -6.71
CA THR A 145 3.27 11.47 -7.26
C THR A 145 3.34 12.99 -7.19
N LYS A 146 2.31 13.67 -7.71
CA LYS A 146 2.25 15.15 -7.74
C LYS A 146 2.17 15.77 -6.35
N LEU A 147 1.48 15.12 -5.40
CA LEU A 147 1.40 15.60 -4.02
C LEU A 147 2.75 15.48 -3.32
N MET A 148 3.48 14.39 -3.54
CA MET A 148 4.80 14.16 -2.95
C MET A 148 5.88 15.13 -3.45
N ASP A 149 5.70 15.75 -4.62
CA ASP A 149 6.55 16.86 -5.08
C ASP A 149 6.45 18.12 -4.19
N ARG A 150 5.35 18.26 -3.42
CA ARG A 150 5.06 19.44 -2.58
C ARG A 150 5.05 19.13 -1.09
N TYR A 151 4.58 17.95 -0.73
CA TYR A 151 4.42 17.50 0.66
C TYR A 151 5.44 16.41 0.96
N THR A 152 6.20 16.61 2.04
CA THR A 152 7.19 15.62 2.46
C THR A 152 6.50 14.41 3.06
N VAL A 153 6.90 13.23 2.61
CA VAL A 153 6.51 11.95 3.20
C VAL A 153 7.78 11.17 3.52
N LYS A 154 7.82 10.55 4.69
CA LYS A 154 8.93 9.71 5.14
C LYS A 154 8.53 8.25 5.13
N ALA A 155 9.41 7.39 4.65
CA ALA A 155 9.26 5.94 4.74
C ALA A 155 10.38 5.36 5.60
N CYS A 156 10.12 4.24 6.24
CA CYS A 156 11.16 3.46 6.91
C CYS A 156 11.87 2.58 5.88
N GLY A 157 13.20 2.67 5.78
CA GLY A 157 13.99 1.83 4.87
C GLY A 157 14.06 0.34 5.25
N TYR A 158 13.34 -0.09 6.29
CA TYR A 158 13.33 -1.47 6.77
C TYR A 158 11.96 -2.13 6.74
N CYS A 159 10.89 -1.38 7.01
CA CYS A 159 9.52 -1.88 7.14
C CYS A 159 8.55 -0.97 6.38
N SER A 160 7.30 -1.40 6.18
CA SER A 160 6.27 -0.65 5.44
C SER A 160 5.71 0.59 6.16
N GLU A 161 6.41 1.11 7.18
CA GLU A 161 5.92 2.27 7.94
C GLU A 161 6.13 3.57 7.15
N VAL A 162 5.06 4.35 7.02
CA VAL A 162 5.05 5.65 6.37
C VAL A 162 4.59 6.74 7.33
N HIS A 163 5.14 7.94 7.16
CA HIS A 163 4.76 9.13 7.91
C HIS A 163 4.62 10.31 6.97
N VAL A 164 3.45 10.92 6.93
CA VAL A 164 3.20 12.14 6.16
C VAL A 164 3.65 13.35 6.98
N GLY A 165 4.72 13.99 6.55
CA GLY A 165 5.32 15.11 7.23
C GLY A 165 6.84 15.18 7.07
N PRO A 166 7.44 16.30 7.49
CA PRO A 166 8.88 16.55 7.36
C PRO A 166 9.78 15.62 8.19
N TRP A 167 9.27 15.03 9.28
CA TRP A 167 10.04 14.11 10.13
C TRP A 167 9.19 12.93 10.57
N GLY A 168 9.67 11.72 10.35
CA GLY A 168 9.00 10.53 10.87
C GLY A 168 8.83 10.54 12.39
N HIS A 169 7.96 9.68 12.92
CA HIS A 169 7.68 9.60 14.36
C HIS A 169 8.82 8.94 15.16
N ASN A 170 8.71 9.00 16.50
CA ASN A 170 9.60 8.31 17.44
C ASN A 170 9.01 7.01 18.00
N ALA A 171 7.84 6.58 17.53
CA ALA A 171 7.29 5.30 17.94
C ALA A 171 8.22 4.13 17.56
N LYS A 172 8.47 3.23 18.51
CA LYS A 172 9.35 2.07 18.37
C LYS A 172 8.54 0.83 17.97
N LEU A 173 8.21 0.72 16.69
CA LEU A 173 7.36 -0.36 16.16
C LEU A 173 7.89 -0.98 14.87
N CYS A 174 9.13 -0.66 14.49
CA CYS A 174 9.82 -1.39 13.43
C CYS A 174 10.13 -2.81 13.92
N GLY A 175 9.46 -3.82 13.35
CA GLY A 175 9.65 -5.24 13.69
C GLY A 175 10.66 -5.98 12.79
N GLU A 176 11.21 -5.29 11.79
CA GLU A 176 12.01 -5.92 10.74
C GLU A 176 13.43 -6.31 11.16
N PHE A 177 14.18 -6.94 10.26
CA PHE A 177 15.50 -7.51 10.55
C PHE A 177 16.38 -6.58 11.42
N LYS A 178 16.98 -7.18 12.47
CA LYS A 178 17.81 -6.51 13.48
C LYS A 178 17.13 -5.35 14.23
N HIS A 179 15.79 -5.31 14.34
CA HIS A 179 15.11 -4.25 15.10
C HIS A 179 15.53 -4.18 16.58
N GLN A 180 15.88 -5.32 17.21
CA GLN A 180 16.33 -5.36 18.61
C GLN A 180 17.59 -4.49 18.83
N TRP A 181 18.52 -4.50 17.88
CA TRP A 181 19.73 -3.67 17.89
C TRP A 181 19.43 -2.17 17.68
N ARG A 182 18.28 -1.86 17.10
CA ARG A 182 17.79 -0.49 16.85
C ARG A 182 16.75 -0.04 17.88
N ASP A 183 16.46 -0.85 18.91
CA ASP A 183 15.43 -0.54 19.92
C ASP A 183 14.08 -0.24 19.25
N GLY A 184 13.73 -1.00 18.20
CA GLY A 184 12.47 -0.86 17.45
C GLY A 184 12.31 0.44 16.66
N LYS A 185 13.35 1.29 16.58
CA LYS A 185 13.30 2.60 15.89
C LYS A 185 13.32 2.45 14.37
N HIS A 186 12.60 3.33 13.69
CA HIS A 186 12.57 3.39 12.23
C HIS A 186 13.81 4.06 11.65
N GLY A 187 14.25 3.58 10.48
CA GLY A 187 15.27 4.22 9.66
C GLY A 187 14.62 5.11 8.62
N TRP A 188 14.28 6.34 9.00
CA TRP A 188 13.53 7.27 8.15
C TRP A 188 14.34 7.78 6.96
N GLN A 189 13.74 7.70 5.77
CA GLN A 189 14.21 8.29 4.52
C GLN A 189 13.06 9.04 3.84
N ASP A 190 13.36 9.82 2.80
CA ASP A 190 12.30 10.35 1.93
C ASP A 190 11.61 9.18 1.22
N ALA A 191 10.28 9.16 1.28
CA ALA A 191 9.48 8.13 0.63
C ALA A 191 9.49 8.34 -0.89
N THR A 192 9.46 7.25 -1.65
CA THR A 192 9.01 7.28 -3.05
C THR A 192 7.51 6.98 -3.09
N VAL A 193 6.91 7.15 -4.27
CA VAL A 193 5.50 6.87 -4.50
C VAL A 193 5.16 5.42 -4.20
N ASP A 194 6.09 4.49 -4.44
CA ASP A 194 5.87 3.07 -4.23
C ASP A 194 5.91 2.67 -2.74
N GLU A 195 6.43 3.49 -1.81
CA GLU A 195 6.24 3.26 -0.37
C GLU A 195 4.88 3.74 0.13
N VAL A 196 4.31 4.79 -0.50
CA VAL A 196 3.00 5.34 -0.10
C VAL A 196 1.85 4.60 -0.78
N PHE A 197 2.04 4.17 -2.02
CA PHE A 197 1.06 3.45 -2.83
C PHE A 197 1.73 2.27 -3.58
N PRO A 198 2.16 1.22 -2.85
CA PRO A 198 2.91 0.11 -3.39
C PRO A 198 2.13 -0.73 -4.41
N PRO A 199 2.75 -1.13 -5.53
CA PRO A 199 2.22 -2.18 -6.38
C PRO A 199 2.46 -3.57 -5.76
N ASN A 200 1.42 -4.41 -5.69
CA ASN A 200 1.59 -5.84 -5.40
C ASN A 200 1.85 -6.61 -6.69
N TYR A 201 3.06 -7.09 -6.94
CA TYR A 201 3.37 -7.79 -8.20
C TYR A 201 2.99 -9.27 -8.19
N VAL A 202 2.16 -9.66 -9.15
CA VAL A 202 1.77 -11.05 -9.44
C VAL A 202 2.33 -11.50 -10.78
N TRP A 203 2.37 -12.82 -11.00
CA TRP A 203 2.69 -13.36 -12.32
C TRP A 203 1.53 -13.12 -13.27
N HIS A 204 1.84 -12.71 -14.49
CA HIS A 204 0.84 -12.64 -15.54
C HIS A 204 0.44 -14.06 -15.96
N VAL A 205 -0.86 -14.31 -16.09
CA VAL A 205 -1.41 -15.59 -16.55
C VAL A 205 -2.17 -15.36 -17.85
N GLU A 206 -1.64 -15.81 -18.98
CA GLU A 206 -2.25 -15.57 -20.29
C GLU A 206 -3.64 -16.22 -20.41
N ASP A 207 -3.77 -17.48 -19.96
CA ASP A 207 -5.04 -18.20 -19.90
C ASP A 207 -5.33 -18.69 -18.47
N PRO A 208 -6.22 -18.03 -17.72
CA PRO A 208 -6.61 -18.46 -16.36
C PRO A 208 -7.29 -19.83 -16.31
N LYS A 209 -7.84 -20.31 -17.43
CA LYS A 209 -8.45 -21.65 -17.56
C LYS A 209 -7.44 -22.70 -18.02
N GLY A 210 -6.24 -22.26 -18.39
CA GLY A 210 -5.15 -23.10 -18.84
C GLY A 210 -4.44 -23.82 -17.69
N PRO A 211 -3.36 -24.55 -18.01
CA PRO A 211 -2.54 -25.21 -17.00
C PRO A 211 -1.87 -24.18 -16.08
N PRO A 212 -1.63 -24.52 -14.80
CA PRO A 212 -0.94 -23.62 -13.87
C PRO A 212 0.49 -23.34 -14.35
N LEU A 213 0.98 -22.13 -14.04
CA LEU A 213 2.36 -21.75 -14.32
C LEU A 213 3.35 -22.75 -13.70
N LYS A 214 4.23 -23.30 -14.53
CA LYS A 214 5.24 -24.26 -14.11
C LYS A 214 6.40 -23.55 -13.42
N GLY A 215 6.86 -24.09 -12.29
CA GLY A 215 8.01 -23.58 -11.54
C GLY A 215 9.37 -23.86 -12.21
N GLY A 216 10.45 -23.63 -11.48
CA GLY A 216 11.82 -23.96 -11.93
C GLY A 216 12.32 -23.05 -13.05
N ALA A 217 12.96 -23.63 -14.07
CA ALA A 217 13.58 -22.91 -15.18
C ALA A 217 12.60 -22.04 -16.00
N LEU A 218 11.31 -22.40 -16.01
CA LEU A 218 10.29 -21.67 -16.77
C LEU A 218 9.91 -20.32 -16.15
N LYS A 219 10.16 -20.14 -14.85
CA LYS A 219 9.86 -18.90 -14.11
C LYS A 219 10.53 -17.67 -14.73
N LYS A 220 11.66 -17.86 -15.41
CA LYS A 220 12.43 -16.79 -16.05
C LYS A 220 11.78 -16.24 -17.32
N PHE A 221 10.73 -16.89 -17.85
CA PHE A 221 10.03 -16.44 -19.06
C PHE A 221 8.77 -15.63 -18.73
N TYR A 222 8.08 -15.95 -17.63
CA TYR A 222 6.84 -15.25 -17.26
C TYR A 222 7.07 -13.77 -16.91
N GLY A 223 6.15 -12.93 -17.34
CA GLY A 223 6.06 -11.54 -16.92
C GLY A 223 5.35 -11.37 -15.58
N LYS A 224 5.38 -10.14 -15.08
CA LYS A 224 4.67 -9.73 -13.87
C LYS A 224 3.95 -8.41 -14.08
N ALA A 225 2.83 -8.24 -13.38
CA ALA A 225 2.08 -7.00 -13.33
C ALA A 225 1.61 -6.72 -11.89
N PRO A 226 1.26 -5.47 -11.56
CA PRO A 226 0.51 -5.20 -10.34
C PRO A 226 -0.80 -6.02 -10.31
N ALA A 227 -1.18 -6.55 -9.15
CA ALA A 227 -2.34 -7.42 -8.98
C ALA A 227 -3.64 -6.76 -9.45
N VAL A 228 -3.77 -5.45 -9.22
CA VAL A 228 -4.89 -4.63 -9.72
C VAL A 228 -4.92 -4.57 -11.25
N VAL A 229 -3.76 -4.54 -11.90
CA VAL A 229 -3.67 -4.54 -13.37
C VAL A 229 -4.05 -5.91 -13.92
N GLU A 230 -3.52 -6.97 -13.33
CA GLU A 230 -3.82 -8.35 -13.74
C GLU A 230 -5.32 -8.65 -13.57
N VAL A 231 -5.93 -8.36 -12.42
CA VAL A 231 -7.35 -8.66 -12.19
C VAL A 231 -8.27 -7.87 -13.13
N CYS A 232 -7.94 -6.62 -13.44
CA CYS A 232 -8.72 -5.81 -14.37
C CYS A 232 -8.55 -6.29 -15.82
N LEU A 233 -7.34 -6.68 -16.23
CA LEU A 233 -7.10 -7.27 -17.55
C LEU A 233 -7.95 -8.54 -17.73
N GLN A 234 -7.91 -9.45 -16.75
CA GLN A 234 -8.70 -10.68 -16.78
C GLN A 234 -10.22 -10.43 -16.80
N ALA A 235 -10.64 -9.29 -16.25
CA ALA A 235 -12.02 -8.83 -16.27
C ALA A 235 -12.41 -8.09 -17.57
N GLY A 236 -11.49 -7.96 -18.54
CA GLY A 236 -11.75 -7.37 -19.86
C GLY A 236 -11.36 -5.90 -20.01
N ALA A 237 -10.62 -5.32 -19.06
CA ALA A 237 -10.06 -3.98 -19.24
C ALA A 237 -8.97 -3.94 -20.31
N GLN A 238 -8.83 -2.80 -20.98
CA GLN A 238 -7.73 -2.57 -21.90
C GLN A 238 -6.47 -2.27 -21.10
N ILE A 239 -5.38 -2.97 -21.41
CA ILE A 239 -4.10 -2.77 -20.72
C ILE A 239 -3.36 -1.52 -21.23
N PRO A 240 -2.95 -0.60 -20.34
CA PRO A 240 -2.07 0.51 -20.67
C PRO A 240 -0.71 0.02 -21.20
N GLU A 241 -0.17 0.69 -22.22
CA GLU A 241 1.08 0.32 -22.89
C GLU A 241 2.27 0.16 -21.93
N LYS A 242 2.30 0.93 -20.83
CA LYS A 242 3.39 0.87 -19.85
C LYS A 242 3.50 -0.48 -19.12
N TYR A 243 2.41 -1.25 -19.06
CA TYR A 243 2.40 -2.55 -18.37
C TYR A 243 2.72 -3.72 -19.30
N LYS A 244 2.51 -3.59 -20.61
CA LYS A 244 2.73 -4.69 -21.57
C LYS A 244 4.17 -5.26 -21.53
N PRO A 245 5.25 -4.45 -21.48
CA PRO A 245 6.61 -4.99 -21.38
C PRO A 245 6.87 -5.74 -20.08
N MET A 246 6.19 -5.37 -18.99
CA MET A 246 6.33 -6.05 -17.70
C MET A 246 5.71 -7.45 -17.74
N MET A 247 4.64 -7.60 -18.52
CA MET A 247 3.89 -8.83 -18.69
C MET A 247 4.49 -9.79 -19.72
N ARG A 248 5.48 -9.32 -20.50
CA ARG A 248 6.24 -10.14 -21.44
C ARG A 248 5.36 -10.86 -22.48
N LEU A 249 4.38 -10.13 -23.00
CA LEU A 249 3.42 -10.62 -23.99
C LEU A 249 4.09 -11.02 -25.33
N ASP A 250 5.34 -10.60 -25.54
CA ASP A 250 6.17 -10.87 -26.71
C ASP A 250 7.11 -12.08 -26.54
N ILE A 251 7.10 -12.73 -25.36
CA ILE A 251 7.96 -13.88 -25.06
C ILE A 251 7.15 -15.17 -25.18
N VAL A 252 7.58 -16.04 -26.10
CA VAL A 252 7.07 -17.41 -26.20
C VAL A 252 7.65 -18.25 -25.05
N VAL A 253 6.79 -18.86 -24.24
CA VAL A 253 7.20 -19.77 -23.17
C VAL A 253 7.53 -21.14 -23.78
N PRO A 254 8.76 -21.66 -23.61
CA PRO A 254 9.13 -22.98 -24.13
C PRO A 254 8.28 -24.09 -23.51
N GLU A 255 8.04 -25.14 -24.27
CA GLU A 255 7.45 -26.36 -23.72
C GLU A 255 8.41 -27.00 -22.69
N SER A 256 7.89 -27.85 -21.80
CA SER A 256 8.70 -28.38 -20.67
C SER A 256 9.90 -29.23 -21.10
N GLU A 257 9.82 -29.85 -22.28
CA GLU A 257 10.93 -30.59 -22.88
C GLU A 257 11.99 -29.63 -23.44
N GLU A 258 11.56 -28.56 -24.10
CA GLU A 258 12.44 -27.52 -24.66
C GLU A 258 13.10 -26.67 -23.58
N ALA A 259 12.45 -26.48 -22.42
CA ALA A 259 12.97 -25.70 -21.30
C ALA A 259 14.33 -26.17 -20.79
N GLN A 260 14.67 -27.46 -20.96
CA GLN A 260 15.97 -28.03 -20.60
C GLN A 260 17.09 -27.63 -21.58
N LEU A 261 16.73 -27.23 -22.80
CA LEU A 261 17.66 -26.85 -23.87
C LEU A 261 18.00 -25.35 -23.86
N VAL A 262 17.20 -24.54 -23.14
CA VAL A 262 17.37 -23.08 -23.01
C VAL A 262 17.99 -22.69 -21.65
N ALA A 263 18.49 -23.68 -20.89
CA ALA A 263 19.03 -23.51 -19.54
C ALA A 263 20.52 -23.17 -19.55
#